data_AF-A0A832IYQ5-F1
#
_entry.id   AF-A0A832IYQ5-F1
#
_cell.length_a   1.000
_cell.length_b   1.000
_cell.length_c   1.000
_cell.angle_alpha   90.00
_cell.angle_beta   90.00
_cell.angle_gamma   90.00
#
_symmetry.space_group_name_H-M   'P 1'
#
loop_
_entity.id
_entity.type
_entity.pdbx_description
1 polymer ?
#
loop_
_entity_poly.entity_id
_entity_poly.type
_entity_poly.pdbx_seq_one_letter_code
_entity_poly.pdbx_strand_id
1 'polypeptide(L)'
;MQKKLARLQNLTNMALDVSLMRLKYIQSQEQDLSNRIRQMEEARRDRTKALYETGFADDACRAGADNLWESWLQNRTRELNIRRAELRSLQDEVFEETQKAFSKNQAVEKLAAHTTEQERIRRQR
;
A
#
# COMPACT_ATOMS: atom_id res chain seq x y z
N MET A 1 -2.08 14.21 37.42
CA MET A 1 -1.46 14.42 36.08
C MET A 1 -1.36 13.11 35.30
N GLN A 2 -0.89 12.02 35.91
CA GLN A 2 -0.79 10.68 35.30
C GLN A 2 -2.02 10.20 34.54
N LYS A 3 -3.24 10.32 35.11
CA LYS A 3 -4.47 9.89 34.40
C LYS A 3 -4.69 10.62 33.06
N LYS A 4 -4.28 11.89 32.94
CA LYS A 4 -4.38 12.65 31.68
C LYS A 4 -3.32 12.18 30.68
N LEU A 5 -2.11 11.89 31.16
CA LEU A 5 -1.00 11.42 30.33
C LEU A 5 -1.23 10.00 29.80
N ALA A 6 -1.75 9.09 30.64
CA ALA A 6 -2.15 7.74 30.22
C ALA A 6 -3.26 7.76 29.16
N ARG A 7 -4.26 8.65 29.30
CA ARG A 7 -5.29 8.86 28.27
C ARG A 7 -4.71 9.38 26.96
N LEU A 8 -3.77 10.33 27.04
CA LEU A 8 -3.11 10.88 25.86
C LEU A 8 -2.27 9.81 25.14
N GLN A 9 -1.56 8.97 25.89
CA GLN A 9 -0.78 7.86 25.35
C GLN A 9 -1.67 6.83 24.63
N ASN A 10 -2.80 6.46 25.25
CA ASN A 10 -3.77 5.58 24.62
C ASN A 10 -4.32 6.18 23.31
N LEU A 11 -4.63 7.48 23.31
CA LEU A 11 -5.13 8.17 22.11
C LEU A 11 -4.06 8.19 21.00
N THR A 12 -2.81 8.50 21.32
CA THR A 12 -1.73 8.53 20.32
C THR A 12 -1.34 7.13 19.83
N ASN A 13 -1.49 6.10 20.66
CA ASN A 13 -1.32 4.70 20.24
C ASN A 13 -2.40 4.33 19.22
N MET A 14 -3.67 4.54 19.56
CA MET A 14 -4.78 4.23 18.65
C MET A 14 -4.67 5.01 17.32
N ALA A 15 -4.29 6.28 17.38
CA ALA A 15 -4.10 7.09 16.16
C ALA A 15 -2.97 6.55 15.27
N LEU A 16 -1.89 6.04 15.86
CA LEU A 16 -0.80 5.39 15.13
C LEU A 16 -1.23 4.03 14.56
N ASP A 17 -1.95 3.23 15.34
CA ASP A 17 -2.44 1.92 14.89
C ASP A 17 -3.38 2.07 13.68
N VAL A 18 -4.30 3.04 13.73
CA VAL A 18 -5.24 3.32 12.64
C VAL A 18 -4.50 3.75 11.37
N SER A 19 -3.50 4.63 11.47
CA SER A 19 -2.74 5.08 10.29
C SER A 19 -1.90 3.95 9.69
N LEU A 20 -1.28 3.11 10.53
CA LEU A 20 -0.55 1.92 10.09
C LEU A 20 -1.46 0.89 9.41
N MET A 21 -2.67 0.66 9.94
CA MET A 21 -3.66 -0.22 9.31
C MET A 21 -4.08 0.31 7.94
N ARG A 22 -4.35 1.62 7.83
CA ARG A 22 -4.70 2.27 6.57
C ARG A 22 -3.56 2.14 5.54
N LEU A 23 -2.32 2.35 5.96
CA LEU A 23 -1.15 2.21 5.10
C LEU A 23 -1.01 0.77 4.58
N LYS A 24 -1.10 -0.22 5.47
CA LYS A 24 -1.06 -1.65 5.09
C LYS A 24 -2.17 -2.02 4.12
N TYR A 25 -3.38 -1.51 4.36
CA TYR A 25 -4.51 -1.74 3.47
C TYR A 25 -4.22 -1.21 2.06
N ILE A 26 -3.76 0.03 1.93
CA ILE A 26 -3.41 0.63 0.62
C ILE A 26 -2.30 -0.17 -0.07
N GLN A 27 -1.25 -0.56 0.66
CA GLN A 27 -0.16 -1.39 0.12
C GLN A 27 -0.66 -2.74 -0.39
N SER A 28 -1.61 -3.38 0.31
CA SER A 28 -2.21 -4.63 -0.16
C SER A 28 -2.96 -4.45 -1.49
N GLN A 29 -3.70 -3.34 -1.64
CA GLN A 29 -4.42 -3.03 -2.87
C GLN A 29 -3.46 -2.72 -4.03
N GLU A 30 -2.35 -2.00 -3.79
CA GLU A 30 -1.33 -1.74 -4.80
C GLU A 30 -0.69 -3.04 -5.30
N GLN A 31 -0.36 -3.93 -4.37
CA GLN A 31 0.23 -5.23 -4.67
C GLN A 31 -0.71 -6.11 -5.49
N ASP A 32 -2.01 -6.11 -5.17
CA ASP A 32 -3.02 -6.84 -5.94
C ASP A 32 -3.12 -6.33 -7.38
N LEU A 33 -3.10 -5.01 -7.60
CA LEU A 33 -3.08 -4.44 -8.95
C LEU A 33 -1.78 -4.79 -9.70
N SER A 34 -0.65 -4.72 -9.01
CA SER A 34 0.66 -5.10 -9.55
C SER A 34 0.68 -6.55 -10.02
N ASN A 35 0.12 -7.46 -9.21
CA ASN A 35 -0.02 -8.88 -9.56
C ASN A 35 -0.90 -9.08 -10.79
N ARG A 36 -2.03 -8.37 -10.90
CA ARG A 36 -2.93 -8.45 -12.06
C ARG A 36 -2.27 -7.95 -13.34
N ILE A 37 -1.51 -6.85 -13.27
CA ILE A 37 -0.74 -6.34 -14.41
C ILE A 37 0.28 -7.40 -14.86
N ARG A 38 1.01 -7.99 -13.91
CA ARG A 38 2.00 -9.04 -14.21
C ARG A 38 1.35 -10.25 -14.90
N GLN A 39 0.20 -10.70 -14.42
CA GLN A 39 -0.56 -11.80 -15.05
C GLN A 39 -0.97 -11.48 -16.49
N MET A 40 -1.35 -10.23 -16.79
CA MET A 40 -1.67 -9.80 -18.15
C MET A 40 -0.43 -9.81 -19.06
N GLU A 41 0.71 -9.36 -18.56
CA GLU A 41 1.99 -9.43 -19.28
C GLU A 41 2.48 -10.86 -19.49
N GLU A 42 2.23 -11.76 -18.54
CA GLU A 42 2.49 -13.20 -18.66
C GLU A 42 1.62 -13.80 -19.77
N ALA A 43 0.30 -13.56 -19.75
CA ALA A 43 -0.61 -14.01 -20.80
C ALA A 43 -0.19 -13.51 -22.20
N ARG A 44 0.29 -12.27 -22.30
CA ARG A 44 0.86 -11.72 -23.54
C ARG A 44 2.09 -12.47 -24.02
N ARG A 45 3.00 -12.79 -23.11
CA ARG A 45 4.23 -13.54 -23.41
C ARG A 45 3.91 -14.97 -23.84
N ASP A 46 2.99 -15.62 -23.13
CA ASP A 46 2.52 -16.97 -23.46
C ASP A 46 1.87 -17.02 -24.84
N ARG A 47 1.04 -16.02 -25.17
CA ARG A 47 0.45 -15.91 -26.51
C ARG A 47 1.50 -15.72 -27.59
N THR A 48 2.45 -14.83 -27.37
CA THR A 48 3.56 -14.61 -28.31
C THR A 48 4.36 -15.89 -28.55
N LYS A 49 4.62 -16.66 -27.50
CA LYS A 49 5.32 -17.95 -27.59
C LYS A 49 4.51 -18.97 -28.39
N ALA A 50 3.21 -19.11 -28.12
CA ALA A 50 2.34 -20.01 -28.85
C ALA A 50 2.29 -19.66 -30.36
N LEU A 51 2.25 -18.37 -30.69
CA LEU A 51 2.31 -17.92 -32.08
C LEU A 51 3.62 -18.26 -32.77
N TYR A 52 4.75 -18.14 -32.06
CA TYR A 52 6.05 -18.53 -32.60
C TYR A 52 6.08 -20.00 -32.99
N GLU A 53 5.51 -20.87 -32.15
CA GLU A 53 5.42 -22.32 -32.39
C GLU A 53 4.55 -22.66 -33.61
N THR A 54 3.55 -21.83 -33.94
CA THR A 54 2.68 -22.01 -35.11
C THR A 54 3.14 -21.24 -36.35
N GLY A 55 4.35 -20.68 -36.38
CA GLY A 55 4.85 -19.90 -37.52
C GLY A 55 4.14 -18.54 -37.71
N PHE A 56 3.71 -17.92 -36.60
CA PHE A 56 3.08 -16.60 -36.51
C PHE A 56 1.71 -16.45 -37.19
N ALA A 57 1.05 -17.55 -37.57
CA ALA A 57 -0.25 -17.49 -38.20
C ALA A 57 -1.13 -18.69 -37.81
N ASP A 58 -1.97 -18.48 -36.80
CA ASP A 58 -3.05 -19.41 -36.45
C ASP A 58 -4.44 -18.85 -36.85
N ASP A 59 -5.48 -19.63 -36.58
CA ASP A 59 -6.85 -19.26 -36.95
C ASP A 59 -7.35 -18.01 -36.21
N ALA A 60 -6.87 -17.75 -34.99
CA ALA A 60 -7.21 -16.55 -34.23
C ALA A 60 -6.58 -15.29 -34.83
N CYS A 61 -5.34 -15.37 -35.33
CA CYS A 61 -4.73 -14.29 -36.11
C CYS A 61 -5.50 -14.02 -37.41
N ARG A 62 -5.88 -15.08 -38.14
CA ARG A 62 -6.63 -14.95 -39.40
C ARG A 62 -8.03 -14.37 -39.19
N ALA A 63 -8.66 -14.69 -38.07
CA ALA A 63 -9.96 -14.14 -37.68
C ALA A 63 -9.87 -12.71 -37.12
N GLY A 64 -8.67 -12.14 -36.94
CA GLY A 64 -8.47 -10.82 -36.34
C GLY A 64 -8.73 -10.75 -34.83
N ALA A 65 -8.97 -11.89 -34.18
CA ALA A 65 -9.26 -11.98 -32.75
C ALA A 65 -8.06 -11.53 -31.90
N ASP A 66 -6.84 -11.80 -32.34
CA ASP A 66 -5.61 -11.38 -31.63
C ASP A 66 -5.47 -9.87 -31.53
N ASN A 67 -5.84 -9.14 -32.59
CA ASN A 67 -5.79 -7.67 -32.57
C ASN A 67 -6.78 -7.09 -31.56
N LEU A 68 -7.99 -7.66 -31.49
CA LEU A 68 -9.01 -7.27 -30.51
C LEU A 68 -8.56 -7.59 -29.09
N TRP A 69 -7.99 -8.78 -28.88
CA TRP A 69 -7.47 -9.21 -27.58
C TRP A 69 -6.31 -8.34 -27.11
N GLU A 70 -5.34 -8.03 -27.97
CA GLU A 70 -4.21 -7.15 -27.65
C GLU A 70 -4.69 -5.72 -27.33
N SER A 71 -5.65 -5.19 -28.09
CA SER A 71 -6.26 -3.88 -27.80
C SER A 71 -6.97 -3.87 -26.43
N TRP A 72 -7.74 -4.92 -26.14
CA TRP A 72 -8.37 -5.09 -24.83
C TRP A 72 -7.33 -5.16 -23.71
N LEU A 73 -6.26 -5.94 -23.90
CA LEU A 73 -5.20 -6.11 -22.91
C LEU A 73 -4.49 -4.79 -22.61
N GLN A 74 -4.19 -4.00 -23.65
CA GLN A 74 -3.57 -2.68 -23.50
C GLN A 74 -4.47 -1.71 -22.75
N ASN A 75 -5.76 -1.63 -23.12
CA ASN A 75 -6.71 -0.76 -22.44
C ASN A 75 -6.86 -1.15 -20.98
N ARG A 76 -6.97 -2.46 -20.70
CA ARG A 76 -7.11 -2.95 -19.34
C ARG A 76 -5.86 -2.71 -18.49
N THR A 77 -4.69 -2.93 -19.07
CA THR A 77 -3.40 -2.66 -18.40
C THR A 77 -3.25 -1.16 -18.10
N ARG A 78 -3.69 -0.29 -19.01
CA ARG A 78 -3.72 1.17 -18.79
C ARG A 78 -4.62 1.53 -17.60
N GLU A 79 -5.85 1.01 -17.56
CA GLU A 79 -6.77 1.24 -16.44
C GLU A 79 -6.18 0.80 -15.09
N LEU A 80 -5.55 -0.38 -15.05
CA LEU A 80 -4.91 -0.89 -13.84
C LEU A 80 -3.73 -0.03 -13.41
N ASN A 81 -2.91 0.44 -14.35
CA ASN A 81 -1.79 1.33 -14.06
C ASN A 81 -2.23 2.69 -13.52
N ILE A 82 -3.32 3.26 -14.06
CA ILE A 82 -3.90 4.51 -13.54
C ILE A 82 -4.33 4.31 -12.08
N ARG A 83 -5.11 3.27 -11.79
CA ARG A 83 -5.55 2.97 -10.42
C ARG A 83 -4.38 2.72 -9.47
N ARG A 84 -3.34 2.07 -9.96
CA ARG A 84 -2.11 1.82 -9.19
C ARG A 84 -1.37 3.13 -8.89
N ALA A 85 -1.31 4.06 -9.83
CA ALA A 85 -0.74 5.39 -9.61
C ALA A 85 -1.55 6.19 -8.58
N GLU A 86 -2.88 6.13 -8.64
CA GLU A 86 -3.77 6.73 -7.64
C GLU A 86 -3.51 6.16 -6.24
N LEU A 87 -3.38 4.83 -6.11
CA LEU A 87 -3.06 4.20 -4.82
C LEU A 87 -1.69 4.61 -4.29
N ARG A 88 -0.69 4.81 -5.16
CA ARG A 88 0.64 5.30 -4.75
C ARG A 88 0.58 6.73 -4.24
N SER A 89 -0.16 7.61 -4.92
CA SER A 89 -0.39 8.98 -4.44
C SER A 89 -1.03 8.96 -3.05
N LEU A 90 -2.06 8.12 -2.86
CA LEU A 90 -2.71 7.97 -1.56
C LEU A 90 -1.78 7.36 -0.50
N GLN A 91 -0.90 6.45 -0.89
CA GLN A 91 0.11 5.87 -0.01
C GLN A 91 1.05 6.94 0.53
N ASP A 92 1.51 7.86 -0.32
CA ASP A 92 2.40 8.95 0.07
C ASP A 92 1.71 9.90 1.08
N GLU A 93 0.44 10.24 0.85
CA GLU A 93 -0.37 11.05 1.77
C GLU A 93 -0.51 10.36 3.16
N VAL A 94 -0.89 9.08 3.16
CA VAL A 94 -1.07 8.31 4.40
C VAL A 94 0.26 8.07 5.10
N PHE A 95 1.36 7.98 4.36
CA PHE A 95 2.69 7.87 4.95
C PHE A 95 3.04 9.12 5.75
N GLU A 96 2.77 10.32 5.23
CA GLU A 96 2.97 11.56 5.98
C GLU A 96 2.09 11.63 7.24
N GLU A 97 0.82 11.22 7.15
CA GLU A 97 -0.09 11.12 8.30
C GLU A 97 0.45 10.17 9.36
N THR A 98 0.94 9.01 8.93
CA THR A 98 1.53 7.97 9.78
C THR A 98 2.77 8.49 10.48
N GLN A 99 3.65 9.21 9.76
CA GLN A 99 4.84 9.82 10.34
C GLN A 99 4.48 10.85 11.42
N LYS A 100 3.47 11.70 11.17
CA LYS A 100 2.98 12.68 12.16
C LYS A 100 2.40 11.97 13.40
N ALA A 101 1.60 10.92 13.22
CA ALA A 101 1.07 10.11 14.31
C ALA A 101 2.18 9.45 15.13
N PHE A 102 3.20 8.90 14.46
CA PHE A 102 4.35 8.28 15.09
C PHE A 102 5.16 9.29 15.93
N SER A 103 5.46 10.47 15.37
CA SER A 103 6.19 11.50 16.11
C SER A 103 5.43 11.99 17.35
N LYS A 104 4.10 12.16 17.25
CA LYS A 104 3.25 12.52 18.39
C LYS A 104 3.26 11.42 19.46
N ASN A 105 3.14 10.17 19.02
CA ASN A 105 3.21 9.01 19.90
C ASN A 105 4.51 8.98 20.70
N GLN A 106 5.64 9.07 20.00
CA GLN A 106 6.98 9.08 20.59
C GLN A 106 7.17 10.25 21.58
N ALA A 107 6.63 11.43 21.27
CA ALA A 107 6.69 12.58 22.18
C ALA A 107 5.92 12.30 23.49
N VAL A 108 4.74 11.69 23.41
CA VAL A 108 3.94 11.34 24.58
C VAL A 108 4.61 10.24 25.41
N GLU A 109 5.22 9.23 24.76
CA GLU A 109 6.00 8.20 25.45
C GLU A 109 7.18 8.79 26.23
N LYS A 110 7.93 9.71 25.62
CA LYS A 110 9.04 10.42 26.29
C LYS A 110 8.55 11.23 27.49
N LEU A 111 7.43 11.94 27.34
CA LEU A 111 6.81 12.69 28.45
C LEU A 111 6.34 11.78 29.59
N ALA A 112 5.78 10.62 29.27
CA ALA A 112 5.37 9.60 30.24
C ALA A 112 6.58 9.04 31.01
N ALA A 113 7.66 8.70 30.31
CA ALA A 113 8.89 8.22 30.93
C ALA A 113 9.49 9.28 31.88
N HIS A 114 9.59 10.53 31.43
CA HIS A 114 10.13 11.62 32.25
C HIS A 114 9.29 11.91 33.50
N THR A 115 7.96 11.89 33.37
CA THR A 115 7.05 12.11 34.52
C THR A 115 7.18 10.99 35.55
N THR A 116 7.32 9.75 35.09
CA THR A 116 7.50 8.57 35.96
C THR A 116 8.83 8.64 36.72
N GLU A 117 9.90 9.05 36.04
CA GLU A 117 11.21 9.22 36.67
C GLU A 117 11.22 10.34 37.72
N GLN A 118 10.57 11.48 37.44
CA GLN A 118 10.44 12.56 38.42
C GLN A 118 9.66 12.13 39.68
N GLU A 119 8.60 11.33 39.51
CA GLU A 119 7.86 10.78 40.64
C GLU A 119 8.70 9.77 41.44
N ARG A 120 9.52 8.96 40.78
CA ARG A 120 10.46 8.03 41.44
C ARG A 120 11.46 8.78 42.32
N ILE A 121 12.10 9.82 41.78
CA ILE A 121 13.06 10.67 42.51
C ILE A 121 12.39 11.35 43.71
N ARG A 122 11.16 11.83 43.56
CA ARG A 122 10.41 12.46 44.67
C ARG A 122 10.05 11.49 45.79
N ARG A 123 9.83 10.21 45.49
CA ARG A 123 9.50 9.19 46.50
C ARG A 123 10.73 8.67 47.26
N GLN A 124 11.94 8.95 46.77
CA GLN A 124 13.21 8.56 47.40
C GLN A 124 13.81 9.66 48.29
N ARG A 125 13.22 10.85 48.31
CA ARG A 125 13.57 11.96 49.21
C ARG A 125 12.54 12.05 50.33
#